data_AF-A0A349A0K3-F1
#
_entry.id   AF-A0A349A0K3-F1
#
_cell.length_a   1.000
_cell.length_b   1.000
_cell.length_c   1.000
_cell.angle_alpha   90.00
_cell.angle_beta   90.00
_cell.angle_gamma   90.00
#
_symmetry.space_group_name_H-M   'P 1'
#
loop_
_entity.id
_entity.type
_entity.pdbx_description
1 polymer ?
#
loop_
_entity_poly.entity_id
_entity_poly.type
_entity_poly.pdbx_seq_one_letter_code
_entity_poly.pdbx_strand_id
1 'polypeptide(L)'
;MPVAANHGNGFGDIYHIIWFLPNERGVGEVRNYMSDLRRYRRIGIALGEEVLMRSHRRYLMTEWTARGPRILVSRAFMTIPRSLREAGIWHEVGHIHHSHGRFQENDDEKTGGTSPGVAINRETLQVMEEAEADRFAVLKSGKEALTGFLEYLLHARVPAGWGGWDEPARRELRRRIASIRVY
;
A
#
# COMPACT_ATOMS: atom_id res chain seq x y z
N MET A 1 24.84 -32.23 6.52
CA MET A 1 23.46 -31.91 6.94
C MET A 1 23.10 -30.57 6.33
N PRO A 2 22.31 -30.48 5.24
CA PRO A 2 21.93 -29.20 4.70
C PRO A 2 20.85 -28.58 5.58
N VAL A 3 21.10 -27.34 6.01
CA VAL A 3 20.18 -26.50 6.77
C VAL A 3 18.95 -26.26 5.92
N ALA A 4 17.77 -26.57 6.48
CA ALA A 4 16.49 -26.36 5.82
C ALA A 4 16.37 -24.90 5.37
N ALA A 5 16.10 -24.69 4.09
CA ALA A 5 15.74 -23.39 3.55
C ALA A 5 14.48 -22.92 4.28
N ASN A 6 14.60 -21.83 5.03
CA ASN A 6 13.45 -21.13 5.57
C ASN A 6 12.50 -20.85 4.40
N HIS A 7 11.30 -21.43 4.44
CA HIS A 7 10.21 -21.09 3.52
C HIS A 7 9.66 -19.69 3.89
N GLY A 8 10.50 -18.65 3.80
CA GLY A 8 10.13 -17.28 4.12
C GLY A 8 9.46 -16.63 2.92
N ASN A 9 8.14 -16.37 3.00
CA ASN A 9 7.25 -15.52 2.19
C ASN A 9 7.41 -15.41 0.65
N GLY A 10 8.41 -16.03 0.02
CA GLY A 10 8.64 -16.06 -1.41
C GLY A 10 9.10 -14.74 -2.06
N PHE A 11 9.17 -13.63 -1.33
CA PHE A 11 9.66 -12.35 -1.86
C PHE A 11 11.19 -12.28 -1.81
N GLY A 12 11.81 -11.74 -2.86
CA GLY A 12 13.22 -11.34 -2.82
C GLY A 12 13.40 -9.87 -2.40
N ASP A 13 14.65 -9.40 -2.36
CA ASP A 13 14.99 -8.04 -1.89
C ASP A 13 15.06 -7.00 -3.01
N ILE A 14 15.11 -7.45 -4.26
CA ILE A 14 15.28 -6.60 -5.44
C ILE A 14 13.92 -6.36 -6.09
N TYR A 15 13.58 -5.08 -6.24
CA TYR A 15 12.31 -4.63 -6.80
C TYR A 15 12.53 -3.54 -7.82
N HIS A 16 11.85 -3.61 -8.97
CA HIS A 16 11.81 -2.53 -9.95
C HIS A 16 10.37 -2.13 -10.24
N ILE A 17 10.08 -0.82 -10.21
CA ILE A 17 8.83 -0.26 -10.75
C ILE A 17 9.04 0.02 -12.23
N ILE A 18 8.13 -0.47 -13.06
CA ILE A 18 8.10 -0.23 -14.50
C ILE A 18 6.79 0.47 -14.81
N TRP A 19 6.86 1.68 -15.36
CA TRP A 19 5.69 2.44 -15.77
C TRP A 19 5.37 2.20 -17.24
N PHE A 20 4.08 2.18 -17.56
CA PHE A 20 3.57 2.07 -18.91
C PHE A 20 2.73 3.30 -19.27
N LEU A 21 2.52 3.51 -20.57
CA LEU A 21 1.42 4.37 -21.00
C LEU A 21 0.09 3.70 -20.58
N PRO A 22 -0.86 4.45 -19.99
CA PRO A 22 -2.13 3.89 -19.54
C PRO A 22 -2.85 3.12 -20.66
N ASN A 23 -3.16 1.85 -20.40
CA ASN A 23 -3.93 1.00 -21.31
C ASN A 23 -4.72 -0.07 -20.53
N GLU A 24 -5.42 -0.95 -21.24
CA GLU A 24 -6.23 -2.03 -20.65
C GLU A 24 -5.44 -3.00 -19.75
N ARG A 25 -4.11 -3.07 -19.92
CA ARG A 25 -3.22 -3.92 -19.10
C ARG A 25 -2.78 -3.23 -17.80
N GLY A 26 -3.02 -1.93 -17.65
CA GLY A 26 -2.65 -1.13 -16.49
C GLY A 26 -1.79 0.07 -16.81
N VAL A 27 -1.23 0.68 -15.77
CA VAL A 27 -0.34 1.86 -15.83
C VAL A 27 1.09 1.55 -15.42
N GLY A 28 1.34 0.36 -14.90
CA GLY A 28 2.69 -0.09 -14.53
C GLY A 28 2.68 -1.47 -13.88
N GLU A 29 3.85 -1.90 -13.45
CA GLU A 29 4.04 -3.10 -12.65
C GLU A 29 5.24 -2.95 -11.72
N VAL A 30 5.20 -3.66 -10.60
CA VAL A 30 6.37 -3.90 -9.76
C VAL A 30 6.85 -5.33 -10.00
N ARG A 31 8.13 -5.47 -10.34
CA ARG A 31 8.81 -6.76 -10.44
C ARG A 31 9.60 -7.01 -9.18
N ASN A 32 9.28 -8.07 -8.46
CA ASN A 32 10.11 -8.56 -7.35
C ASN A 32 10.92 -9.77 -7.81
N TYR A 33 12.24 -9.60 -7.94
CA TYR A 33 13.13 -10.64 -8.41
C TYR A 33 13.43 -11.64 -7.30
N MET A 34 13.36 -12.93 -7.63
CA MET A 34 13.78 -14.00 -6.73
C MET A 34 15.32 -14.01 -6.60
N SER A 35 15.86 -14.78 -5.67
CA SER A 35 17.30 -14.87 -5.39
C SER A 35 18.15 -15.24 -6.61
N ASP A 36 17.57 -15.91 -7.62
CA ASP A 36 18.24 -16.26 -8.87
C ASP A 36 18.29 -15.13 -9.91
N LEU A 37 17.64 -13.98 -9.65
CA LEU A 37 17.51 -12.80 -10.51
C LEU A 37 16.90 -13.05 -11.91
N ARG A 38 16.52 -14.28 -12.23
CA ARG A 38 15.97 -14.66 -13.54
C ARG A 38 14.46 -14.69 -13.52
N ARG A 39 13.89 -15.07 -12.38
CA ARG A 39 12.45 -15.11 -12.18
C ARG A 39 12.02 -13.97 -11.29
N TYR A 40 10.84 -13.44 -11.55
CA TYR A 40 10.25 -12.40 -10.74
C TYR A 40 8.76 -12.64 -10.54
N ARG A 41 8.24 -12.16 -9.41
CA ARG A 41 6.80 -11.97 -9.20
C ARG A 41 6.42 -10.63 -9.77
N ARG A 42 5.22 -10.58 -10.37
CA ARG A 42 4.64 -9.34 -10.89
C ARG A 42 3.51 -8.88 -10.00
N ILE A 43 3.54 -7.62 -9.59
CA ILE A 43 2.43 -6.91 -8.96
C ILE A 43 1.95 -5.88 -9.99
N GLY A 44 0.73 -6.02 -10.49
CA GLY A 44 0.18 -5.08 -11.46
C GLY A 44 -0.21 -3.76 -10.81
N ILE A 45 0.01 -2.63 -11.51
CA ILE A 45 -0.50 -1.31 -11.13
C ILE A 45 -1.55 -0.92 -12.16
N ALA A 46 -2.81 -0.78 -11.74
CA ALA A 46 -3.94 -0.56 -12.64
C ALA A 46 -4.79 0.65 -12.23
N LEU A 47 -5.45 1.28 -13.21
CA LEU A 47 -6.50 2.25 -12.90
C LEU A 47 -7.69 1.52 -12.28
N GLY A 48 -8.21 2.04 -11.18
CA GLY A 48 -9.25 1.38 -10.39
C GLY A 48 -10.25 2.35 -9.76
N GLU A 49 -10.62 3.43 -10.47
CA GLU A 49 -11.49 4.50 -9.93
C GLU A 49 -12.75 3.96 -9.25
N GLU A 50 -13.47 3.04 -9.89
CA GLU A 50 -14.74 2.55 -9.35
C GLU A 50 -14.55 1.81 -8.03
N VAL A 51 -13.52 0.97 -7.93
CA VAL A 51 -13.22 0.20 -6.71
C VAL A 51 -12.74 1.15 -5.61
N LEU A 52 -11.85 2.08 -5.95
CA LEU A 52 -11.36 3.12 -5.05
C LEU A 52 -12.50 3.99 -4.50
N MET A 53 -13.45 4.38 -5.35
CA MET A 53 -14.64 5.13 -4.94
C MET A 53 -15.54 4.34 -3.99
N ARG A 54 -15.80 3.06 -4.28
CA ARG A 54 -16.61 2.19 -3.42
C ARG A 54 -15.97 1.92 -2.06
N SER A 55 -14.64 1.88 -1.99
CA SER A 55 -13.89 1.68 -0.75
C SER A 55 -13.53 2.98 -0.03
N HIS A 56 -14.04 4.13 -0.52
CA HIS A 56 -13.70 5.47 -0.01
C HIS A 56 -12.18 5.76 0.02
N ARG A 57 -11.40 5.12 -0.85
CA ARG A 57 -9.95 5.33 -1.03
C ARG A 57 -9.70 6.22 -2.23
N ARG A 58 -8.83 7.22 -2.10
CA ARG A 58 -8.68 8.26 -3.14
C ARG A 58 -7.62 8.02 -4.20
N TYR A 59 -6.45 7.59 -3.76
CA TYR A 59 -5.26 7.66 -4.61
C TYR A 59 -4.79 6.28 -5.01
N LEU A 60 -4.67 5.39 -4.04
CA LEU A 60 -4.22 4.04 -4.25
C LEU A 60 -4.74 3.12 -3.16
N MET A 61 -4.76 1.82 -3.46
CA MET A 61 -4.96 0.75 -2.50
C MET A 61 -4.40 -0.56 -3.05
N THR A 62 -4.05 -1.47 -2.15
CA THR A 62 -3.81 -2.87 -2.48
C THR A 62 -5.13 -3.64 -2.58
N GLU A 63 -5.23 -4.50 -3.59
CA GLU A 63 -6.34 -5.44 -3.76
C GLU A 63 -5.79 -6.86 -3.97
N TRP A 64 -6.39 -7.83 -3.28
CA TRP A 64 -6.05 -9.24 -3.41
C TRP A 64 -7.05 -9.94 -4.32
N THR A 65 -6.59 -10.44 -5.46
CA THR A 65 -7.45 -11.17 -6.42
C THR A 65 -7.05 -12.64 -6.51
N ALA A 66 -7.86 -13.47 -7.17
CA ALA A 66 -7.50 -14.85 -7.50
C ALA A 66 -6.19 -14.98 -8.32
N ARG A 67 -5.78 -13.91 -9.01
CA ARG A 67 -4.53 -13.85 -9.79
C ARG A 67 -3.34 -13.32 -8.96
N GLY A 68 -3.56 -12.99 -7.69
CA GLY A 68 -2.58 -12.40 -6.79
C GLY A 68 -2.84 -10.91 -6.48
N PRO A 69 -1.94 -10.27 -5.71
CA PRO A 69 -2.07 -8.88 -5.33
C PRO A 69 -1.87 -7.95 -6.54
N ARG A 70 -2.63 -6.86 -6.55
CA ARG A 70 -2.46 -5.73 -7.46
C ARG A 70 -2.62 -4.43 -6.70
N ILE A 71 -2.02 -3.38 -7.23
CA ILE A 71 -2.18 -2.01 -6.71
C ILE A 71 -3.13 -1.30 -7.65
N LEU A 72 -4.25 -0.84 -7.10
CA LEU A 72 -5.15 0.06 -7.79
C LEU A 72 -4.72 1.49 -7.54
N VAL A 73 -4.74 2.32 -8.58
CA VAL A 73 -4.48 3.75 -8.50
C VAL A 73 -5.57 4.55 -9.20
N SER A 74 -5.77 5.80 -8.80
CA SER A 74 -6.67 6.72 -9.50
C SER A 74 -5.93 7.55 -10.56
N ARG A 75 -6.68 8.13 -11.49
CA ARG A 75 -6.18 9.14 -12.43
C ARG A 75 -5.56 10.33 -11.71
N ALA A 76 -6.13 10.74 -10.58
CA ALA A 76 -5.58 11.81 -9.74
C ALA A 76 -4.22 11.40 -9.14
N PHE A 77 -4.03 10.12 -8.79
CA PHE A 77 -2.71 9.64 -8.40
C PHE A 77 -1.72 9.78 -9.55
N MET A 78 -2.13 9.46 -10.79
CA MET A 78 -1.28 9.59 -11.98
C MET A 78 -0.92 11.04 -12.36
N THR A 79 -1.45 12.05 -11.69
CA THR A 79 -1.01 13.46 -11.85
C THR A 79 0.04 13.91 -10.82
N ILE A 80 0.26 13.11 -9.77
CA ILE A 80 1.27 13.40 -8.73
C ILE A 80 2.69 13.28 -9.33
N PRO A 81 3.67 14.10 -8.91
CA PRO A 81 5.06 13.94 -9.30
C PRO A 81 5.57 12.50 -9.12
N ARG A 82 6.35 12.01 -10.09
CA ARG A 82 6.73 10.60 -10.17
C ARG A 82 7.42 10.08 -8.91
N SER A 83 8.33 10.84 -8.31
CA SER A 83 9.03 10.45 -7.08
C SER A 83 8.06 10.19 -5.92
N LEU A 84 7.05 11.03 -5.75
CA LEU A 84 6.05 10.88 -4.69
C LEU A 84 5.09 9.71 -5.00
N ARG A 85 4.73 9.50 -6.27
CA ARG A 85 3.95 8.32 -6.68
C ARG A 85 4.69 7.04 -6.36
N GLU A 86 5.96 6.96 -6.72
CA GLU A 86 6.77 5.77 -6.46
C GLU A 86 6.86 5.48 -4.95
N ALA A 87 6.96 6.52 -4.10
CA ALA A 87 6.89 6.35 -2.64
C ALA A 87 5.55 5.75 -2.19
N GLY A 88 4.42 6.24 -2.71
CA GLY A 88 3.10 5.65 -2.46
C GLY A 88 3.00 4.19 -2.94
N ILE A 89 3.52 3.88 -4.13
CA ILE A 89 3.57 2.49 -4.63
C ILE A 89 4.40 1.61 -3.71
N TRP A 90 5.55 2.09 -3.22
CA TRP A 90 6.37 1.29 -2.29
C TRP A 90 5.69 1.01 -0.97
N HIS A 91 4.85 1.92 -0.47
CA HIS A 91 4.05 1.69 0.72
C HIS A 91 3.07 0.52 0.50
N GLU A 92 2.34 0.51 -0.62
CA GLU A 92 1.46 -0.61 -0.98
C GLU A 92 2.23 -1.92 -1.22
N VAL A 93 3.41 -1.85 -1.84
CA VAL A 93 4.30 -3.03 -1.95
C VAL A 93 4.73 -3.52 -0.57
N GLY A 94 4.92 -2.62 0.40
CA GLY A 94 5.17 -2.98 1.81
C GLY A 94 4.02 -3.82 2.38
N HIS A 95 2.78 -3.38 2.21
CA HIS A 95 1.62 -4.20 2.60
C HIS A 95 1.61 -5.57 1.93
N ILE A 96 1.93 -5.64 0.64
CA ILE A 96 2.00 -6.90 -0.10
C ILE A 96 3.14 -7.80 0.41
N HIS A 97 4.32 -7.23 0.65
CA HIS A 97 5.52 -7.94 1.10
C HIS A 97 5.31 -8.59 2.47
N HIS A 98 4.70 -7.85 3.38
CA HIS A 98 4.41 -8.29 4.74
C HIS A 98 3.03 -8.99 4.85
N SER A 99 2.32 -9.15 3.73
CA SER A 99 0.99 -9.80 3.65
C SER A 99 -0.08 -9.15 4.54
N HIS A 100 0.00 -7.83 4.74
CA HIS A 100 -1.01 -7.04 5.45
C HIS A 100 -2.37 -7.11 4.74
N GLY A 101 -3.45 -7.07 5.50
CA GLY A 101 -4.82 -7.05 4.97
C GLY A 101 -5.31 -8.32 4.27
N ARG A 102 -4.43 -9.31 4.01
CA ARG A 102 -4.78 -10.58 3.34
C ARG A 102 -5.85 -11.40 4.09
N PHE A 103 -6.00 -11.17 5.40
CA PHE A 103 -6.92 -11.91 6.27
C PHE A 103 -8.14 -11.10 6.72
N GLN A 104 -8.18 -9.78 6.50
CA GLN A 104 -9.29 -8.94 6.97
C GLN A 104 -10.59 -9.12 6.16
N GLU A 105 -10.50 -9.40 4.86
CA GLU A 105 -11.70 -9.60 4.02
C GLU A 105 -12.49 -10.89 4.36
N ASN A 106 -11.86 -11.89 5.01
CA ASN A 106 -12.55 -13.14 5.35
C ASN A 106 -13.29 -13.11 6.70
N ASP A 107 -12.98 -12.15 7.57
CA ASP A 107 -13.56 -12.07 8.93
C ASP A 107 -14.75 -11.11 9.03
N ASP A 108 -14.83 -10.10 8.16
CA ASP A 108 -15.94 -9.14 8.14
C ASP A 108 -17.28 -9.77 7.69
N GLU A 109 -17.26 -10.96 7.07
CA GLU A 109 -18.47 -11.74 6.74
C GLU A 109 -18.98 -12.64 7.89
N LYS A 110 -18.20 -12.88 8.95
CA LYS A 110 -18.53 -13.90 9.98
C LYS A 110 -18.78 -13.39 11.39
N THR A 111 -18.49 -12.15 11.74
CA THR A 111 -18.63 -11.66 13.12
C THR A 111 -19.57 -10.47 13.24
N GLY A 112 -20.88 -10.75 13.18
CA GLY A 112 -21.96 -9.84 13.56
C GLY A 112 -22.05 -9.55 15.07
N GLY A 113 -20.92 -9.30 15.74
CA GLY A 113 -20.86 -9.02 17.17
C GLY A 113 -19.51 -8.46 17.58
N THR A 114 -19.33 -7.15 17.49
CA THR A 114 -18.07 -6.49 17.83
C THR A 114 -17.99 -6.27 19.35
N SER A 115 -17.30 -7.18 20.05
CA SER A 115 -16.91 -6.97 21.45
C SER A 115 -15.81 -5.90 21.54
N PRO A 116 -15.85 -4.97 22.51
CA PRO A 116 -14.90 -3.85 22.63
C PRO A 116 -13.41 -4.26 22.69
N GLY A 117 -13.09 -5.44 23.24
CA GLY A 117 -11.72 -5.95 23.31
C GLY A 117 -11.12 -6.38 21.95
N VAL A 118 -11.96 -6.70 20.96
CA VAL A 118 -11.50 -7.08 19.61
C VAL A 118 -11.17 -5.84 18.78
N ALA A 119 -11.90 -4.74 18.98
CA ALA A 119 -11.68 -3.47 18.28
C ALA A 119 -10.32 -2.84 18.62
N ILE A 120 -9.91 -2.87 19.91
CA ILE A 120 -8.61 -2.35 20.37
C ILE A 120 -7.45 -3.11 19.73
N ASN A 121 -7.60 -4.43 19.53
CA ASN A 121 -6.58 -5.26 18.91
C ASN A 121 -6.46 -4.97 17.41
N ARG A 122 -7.58 -4.69 16.72
CA ARG A 122 -7.60 -4.35 15.29
C ARG A 122 -6.96 -3.00 14.99
N GLU A 123 -7.23 -1.97 15.80
CA GLU A 123 -6.61 -0.64 15.64
C GLU A 123 -5.09 -0.70 15.88
N THR A 124 -4.66 -1.42 16.92
CA THR A 124 -3.23 -1.59 17.22
C THR A 124 -2.51 -2.33 16.09
N LEU A 125 -3.11 -3.40 15.56
CA LEU A 125 -2.56 -4.15 14.44
C LEU A 125 -2.43 -3.26 13.19
N GLN A 126 -3.46 -2.48 12.87
CA GLN A 126 -3.45 -1.58 11.73
C GLN A 126 -2.31 -0.54 11.83
N VAL A 127 -2.09 0.05 13.02
CA VAL A 127 -0.99 0.99 13.23
C VAL A 127 0.37 0.32 13.01
N MET A 128 0.53 -0.93 13.45
CA MET A 128 1.77 -1.69 13.22
C MET A 128 1.99 -2.02 11.74
N GLU A 129 0.95 -2.45 11.04
CA GLU A 129 0.99 -2.76 9.61
C GLU A 129 1.35 -1.52 8.76
N GLU A 130 0.72 -0.38 9.04
CA GLU A 130 1.01 0.90 8.37
C GLU A 130 2.46 1.35 8.63
N ALA A 131 2.94 1.21 9.87
CA ALA A 131 4.32 1.57 10.22
C ALA A 131 5.36 0.65 9.53
N GLU A 132 5.06 -0.63 9.37
CA GLU A 132 5.92 -1.56 8.65
C GLU A 132 5.93 -1.28 7.14
N ALA A 133 4.77 -0.98 6.55
CA ALA A 133 4.66 -0.53 5.16
C ALA A 133 5.41 0.80 4.92
N ASP A 134 5.31 1.76 5.85
CA ASP A 134 6.06 3.03 5.80
C ASP A 134 7.57 2.80 5.88
N ARG A 135 8.05 1.94 6.78
CA ARG A 135 9.47 1.59 6.84
C ARG A 135 9.96 0.96 5.53
N PHE A 136 9.17 0.06 4.95
CA PHE A 136 9.50 -0.53 3.66
C PHE A 136 9.61 0.55 2.57
N ALA A 137 8.65 1.48 2.51
CA ALA A 137 8.67 2.58 1.56
C ALA A 137 9.88 3.50 1.76
N VAL A 138 10.21 3.86 3.01
CA VAL A 138 11.42 4.64 3.32
C VAL A 138 12.68 3.95 2.80
N LEU A 139 12.81 2.64 2.99
CA LEU A 139 13.97 1.88 2.51
C LEU A 139 14.09 1.88 0.97
N LYS A 140 12.97 2.00 0.25
CA LYS A 140 12.94 1.94 -1.22
C LYS A 140 12.98 3.30 -1.91
N SER A 141 12.39 4.34 -1.32
CA SER A 141 12.32 5.69 -1.93
C SER A 141 13.00 6.80 -1.14
N GLY A 142 13.47 6.54 0.07
CA GLY A 142 13.98 7.56 0.99
C GLY A 142 12.88 8.24 1.80
N LYS A 143 13.30 8.88 2.91
CA LYS A 143 12.39 9.54 3.87
C LYS A 143 11.67 10.72 3.23
N GLU A 144 12.40 11.55 2.50
CA GLU A 144 11.90 12.77 1.88
C GLU A 144 10.78 12.48 0.87
N ALA A 145 10.92 11.41 0.09
CA ALA A 145 9.93 11.03 -0.91
C ALA A 145 8.63 10.54 -0.25
N LEU A 146 8.72 9.70 0.79
CA LEU A 146 7.53 9.22 1.51
C LEU A 146 6.87 10.34 2.31
N THR A 147 7.64 11.14 3.04
CA THR A 147 7.11 12.30 3.75
C THR A 147 6.43 13.27 2.79
N GLY A 148 7.06 13.60 1.66
CA GLY A 148 6.46 14.47 0.64
C GLY A 148 5.18 13.89 0.04
N PHE A 149 5.09 12.57 -0.11
CA PHE A 149 3.85 11.92 -0.56
C PHE A 149 2.74 12.04 0.50
N LEU A 150 3.02 11.76 1.77
CA LEU A 150 2.04 11.89 2.85
C LEU A 150 1.60 13.34 3.07
N GLU A 151 2.51 14.31 2.96
CA GLU A 151 2.20 15.73 2.99
C GLU A 151 1.32 16.12 1.79
N TYR A 152 1.60 15.60 0.59
CA TYR A 152 0.72 15.78 -0.57
C TYR A 152 -0.69 15.26 -0.29
N LEU A 153 -0.84 14.08 0.32
CA LEU A 153 -2.15 13.54 0.70
C LEU A 153 -2.88 14.46 1.69
N LEU A 154 -2.16 14.99 2.69
CA LEU A 154 -2.71 15.89 3.71
C LEU A 154 -3.23 17.20 3.10
N HIS A 155 -2.53 17.75 2.10
CA HIS A 155 -2.87 19.02 1.47
C HIS A 155 -3.84 18.90 0.29
N ALA A 156 -3.99 17.72 -0.29
CA ALA A 156 -4.84 17.53 -1.46
C ALA A 156 -6.32 17.76 -1.13
N ARG A 157 -6.91 18.83 -1.67
CA ARG A 157 -8.36 19.10 -1.60
C ARG A 157 -9.17 17.94 -2.15
N VAL A 158 -10.23 17.55 -1.45
CA VAL A 158 -11.14 16.48 -1.87
C VAL A 158 -11.98 16.95 -3.06
N PRO A 159 -12.11 16.18 -4.16
CA PRO A 159 -13.01 16.54 -5.25
C PRO A 159 -14.46 16.60 -4.75
N ALA A 160 -15.29 17.47 -5.32
CA ALA A 160 -16.70 17.55 -4.94
C ALA A 160 -17.38 16.16 -5.08
N GLY A 161 -18.09 15.72 -4.03
CA GLY A 161 -18.78 14.41 -3.98
C GLY A 161 -17.99 13.29 -3.30
N TRP A 162 -16.70 13.48 -3.03
CA TRP A 162 -15.94 12.59 -2.17
C TRP A 162 -16.13 13.08 -0.73
N GLY A 163 -16.66 12.24 0.17
CA GLY A 163 -16.74 12.55 1.60
C GLY A 163 -15.38 13.08 2.06
N GLY A 164 -15.37 14.28 2.66
CA GLY A 164 -14.14 14.95 3.06
C GLY A 164 -13.27 14.06 3.96
N TRP A 165 -11.96 14.33 4.03
CA TRP A 165 -11.15 13.74 5.10
C TRP A 165 -11.76 14.15 6.43
N ASP A 166 -12.11 13.17 7.25
CA ASP A 166 -12.44 13.44 8.64
C ASP A 166 -11.16 13.81 9.43
N GLU A 167 -11.32 14.48 10.56
CA GLU A 167 -10.18 14.85 11.41
C GLU A 167 -9.36 13.63 11.90
N PRO A 168 -9.96 12.45 12.20
CA PRO A 168 -9.23 11.21 12.44
C PRO A 168 -8.19 10.87 11.37
N ALA A 169 -8.58 10.80 10.09
CA ALA A 169 -7.66 10.42 9.03
C ALA A 169 -6.52 11.44 8.82
N ARG A 170 -6.79 12.73 9.05
CA ARG A 170 -5.75 13.78 9.06
C ARG A 170 -4.77 13.63 10.22
N ARG A 171 -5.27 13.32 11.43
CA ARG A 171 -4.42 13.08 12.59
C ARG A 171 -3.51 11.87 12.37
N GLU A 172 -4.02 10.82 11.74
CA GLU A 172 -3.24 9.63 11.43
C GLU A 172 -2.11 9.93 10.45
N LEU A 173 -2.39 10.63 9.34
CA LEU A 173 -1.34 11.07 8.42
C LEU A 173 -0.26 11.92 9.11
N ARG A 174 -0.65 12.85 9.99
CA ARG A 174 0.30 13.67 10.75
C ARG A 174 1.17 12.82 11.69
N ARG A 175 0.61 11.79 12.33
CA ARG A 175 1.35 10.85 13.19
C ARG A 175 2.38 10.07 12.37
N ARG A 176 1.99 9.55 11.20
CA ARG A 176 2.89 8.84 10.29
C ARG A 176 4.03 9.73 9.77
N ILE A 177 3.72 10.97 9.39
CA ILE A 177 4.76 11.95 9.02
C ILE A 177 5.73 12.18 10.18
N ALA A 178 5.23 12.30 11.41
CA ALA A 178 6.07 12.49 12.59
C ALA A 178 6.94 11.26 12.90
N SER A 179 6.41 10.04 12.76
CA SER A 179 7.17 8.81 13.02
C SER A 179 8.29 8.59 12.00
N ILE A 180 8.08 8.92 10.73
CA ILE A 180 9.10 8.80 9.68
C ILE A 180 10.35 9.62 9.97
N ARG A 181 10.19 10.78 10.62
CA ARG A 181 11.31 11.66 11.01
C ARG A 181 12.21 11.06 12.08
N VAL A 182 11.75 10.02 12.79
CA VAL A 182 12.48 9.37 13.89
C VAL A 182 13.26 8.14 13.43
N TYR A 183 12.90 7.56 12.26
CA TYR A 183 13.69 6.50 11.63
C TYR A 183 15.09 6.99 11.26
#